data_AF-A0A834GWH5-F1
#
_entry.id   AF-A0A834GWH5-F1
#
_cell.length_a   1.000
_cell.length_b   1.000
_cell.length_c   1.000
_cell.angle_alpha   90.00
_cell.angle_beta   90.00
_cell.angle_gamma   90.00
#
_symmetry.space_group_name_H-M   'P 1'
#
loop_
_entity.id
_entity.type
_entity.pdbx_description
1 polymer ?
#
loop_
_entity_poly.entity_id
_entity_poly.type
_entity_poly.pdbx_seq_one_letter_code
_entity_poly.pdbx_strand_id
1 'polypeptide(L)'
;MSIPPDSPWRGCASNYNQPISEDDQLEAQFWLGMLDTYNCIDTPNPLPSIVYRNSSGEQDIRNHVFRWDDTPYQEAFQNGFRSRRQEGTLDTVYASLDHYVHHGGRPLDSRRAATHVFVSTTLSSSWHPTVDPGTERIVYRYEIYAPGGIWVAATLRDRYRFEGQDEVSFVGGIAPQYIRSAQAFLLSAPAGSRSRTNRRRVDNVLILNGNFNPQRSLRLRYEIFRYRDEESGEYMPLNHETYPPGRTKRQVSITDSMNYIDLHGGDVANSESYINAAFRSVCRNEAYLFMNNEYVLVDYAPGSTDDRVLNGPLRICEGFPSLRSTTFAEYGIDCAFGSHHGDEAFIFSGNLCAQINYAPGTTDDKIIKGPMAITDMFPFFKGTVFESSIDASFEATARNEAYLFKGNQYALINYNNPNRIAIRRITEGFASLKDTIFESGIEAAFASHNTDEAYLFKEDCYALINYAPGTTDDYIIGGVKKILPNWPSLSGIWPREDCGLDVHDHTQPDPDRDQDELHEQTEPNPYRGHDEL
;
A
#
# COMPACT_ATOMS: atom_id res chain seq x y z
N MET A 1 -3.48 -6.99 -26.30
CA MET A 1 -2.30 -7.43 -25.50
C MET A 1 -2.63 -7.25 -24.03
N SER A 2 -1.85 -7.74 -23.05
CA SER A 2 -2.03 -7.21 -21.68
C SER A 2 -1.64 -5.73 -21.69
N ILE A 3 -2.22 -4.90 -20.81
CA ILE A 3 -1.75 -3.51 -20.64
C ILE A 3 -0.27 -3.59 -20.26
N PRO A 4 0.64 -2.98 -21.03
CA PRO A 4 2.06 -3.03 -20.69
C PRO A 4 2.29 -2.45 -19.29
N PRO A 5 3.10 -3.12 -18.44
CA PRO A 5 3.65 -2.47 -17.25
C PRO A 5 4.33 -1.15 -17.65
N ASP A 6 4.32 -0.17 -16.75
CA ASP A 6 4.92 1.16 -16.96
C ASP A 6 4.27 2.01 -18.06
N SER A 7 3.17 1.55 -18.68
CA SER A 7 2.43 2.36 -19.64
C SER A 7 1.73 3.53 -18.94
N PRO A 8 1.88 4.78 -19.43
CA PRO A 8 1.21 5.94 -18.81
C PRO A 8 -0.31 5.75 -18.69
N TRP A 9 -0.97 5.24 -19.74
CA TRP A 9 -2.44 5.07 -19.75
C TRP A 9 -2.95 3.92 -18.88
N ARG A 10 -2.05 3.15 -18.27
CA ARG A 10 -2.40 2.17 -17.25
C ARG A 10 -3.15 2.80 -16.08
N GLY A 11 -2.89 4.07 -15.76
CA GLY A 11 -3.58 4.84 -14.73
C GLY A 11 -5.11 4.90 -14.89
N CYS A 12 -5.62 4.79 -16.12
CA CYS A 12 -7.05 4.86 -16.45
C CYS A 12 -7.58 3.57 -17.09
N ALA A 13 -6.91 2.43 -16.91
CA ALA A 13 -7.21 1.22 -17.67
C ALA A 13 -8.10 0.21 -16.94
N SER A 14 -8.51 0.48 -15.69
CA SER A 14 -9.30 -0.42 -14.85
C SER A 14 -10.67 -0.78 -15.42
N ASN A 15 -11.24 0.04 -16.30
CA ASN A 15 -12.58 -0.18 -16.87
C ASN A 15 -12.58 -1.21 -18.03
N TYR A 16 -11.42 -1.61 -18.54
CA TYR A 16 -11.29 -2.44 -19.74
C TYR A 16 -10.89 -3.87 -19.40
N ASN A 17 -11.53 -4.84 -20.05
CA ASN A 17 -11.16 -6.25 -19.89
C ASN A 17 -9.81 -6.52 -20.55
N GLN A 18 -9.06 -7.48 -19.99
CA GLN A 18 -7.84 -8.01 -20.60
C GLN A 18 -8.17 -9.19 -21.51
N PRO A 19 -7.48 -9.34 -22.65
CA PRO A 19 -6.48 -8.42 -23.19
C PRO A 19 -7.13 -7.12 -23.75
N ILE A 20 -6.47 -5.98 -23.52
CA ILE A 20 -6.94 -4.68 -23.98
C ILE A 20 -6.84 -4.56 -25.51
N SER A 21 -7.86 -3.96 -26.15
CA SER A 21 -7.87 -3.64 -27.59
C SER A 21 -7.10 -2.34 -27.90
N GLU A 22 -6.96 -1.98 -29.17
CA GLU A 22 -6.38 -0.68 -29.56
C GLU A 22 -7.32 0.48 -29.22
N ASP A 23 -8.63 0.31 -29.41
CA ASP A 23 -9.65 1.31 -29.09
C ASP A 23 -9.68 1.60 -27.58
N ASP A 24 -9.63 0.54 -26.74
CA ASP A 24 -9.58 0.69 -25.28
C ASP A 24 -8.31 1.45 -24.83
N GLN A 25 -7.18 1.26 -25.51
CA GLN A 25 -5.94 2.00 -25.21
C GLN A 25 -6.06 3.48 -25.57
N LEU A 26 -6.67 3.79 -26.71
CA LEU A 26 -6.95 5.16 -27.12
C LEU A 26 -7.92 5.85 -26.15
N GLU A 27 -8.93 5.12 -25.67
CA GLU A 27 -9.88 5.65 -24.68
C GLU A 27 -9.21 5.89 -23.32
N ALA A 28 -8.36 4.96 -22.85
CA ALA A 28 -7.57 5.16 -21.64
C ALA A 28 -6.61 6.37 -21.74
N GLN A 29 -5.96 6.56 -22.90
CA GLN A 29 -5.14 7.74 -23.18
C GLN A 29 -5.96 9.03 -23.21
N PHE A 30 -7.15 8.98 -23.81
CA PHE A 30 -8.08 10.11 -23.83
C PHE A 30 -8.43 10.55 -22.40
N TRP A 31 -8.73 9.59 -21.51
CA TRP A 31 -9.04 9.88 -20.11
C TRP A 31 -7.88 10.52 -19.35
N LEU A 32 -6.64 10.07 -19.56
CA LEU A 32 -5.47 10.75 -19.00
C LEU A 32 -5.42 12.23 -19.40
N GLY A 33 -5.53 12.52 -20.70
CA GLY A 33 -5.46 13.90 -21.20
C GLY A 33 -6.60 14.78 -20.67
N MET A 34 -7.80 14.22 -20.55
CA MET A 34 -8.96 14.90 -19.97
C MET A 34 -8.73 15.23 -18.48
N LEU A 35 -8.22 14.26 -17.73
CA LEU A 35 -7.94 14.46 -16.31
C LEU A 35 -6.83 15.49 -16.08
N ASP A 36 -5.73 15.42 -16.83
CA ASP A 36 -4.67 16.44 -16.78
C ASP A 36 -5.20 17.82 -17.15
N THR A 37 -6.05 17.90 -18.18
CA THR A 37 -6.66 19.16 -18.59
C THR A 37 -7.49 19.76 -17.45
N TYR A 38 -8.45 19.02 -16.89
CA TYR A 38 -9.39 19.59 -15.92
C TYR A 38 -8.89 19.64 -14.47
N ASN A 39 -7.78 18.98 -14.15
CA ASN A 39 -7.22 19.00 -12.80
C ASN A 39 -5.88 19.75 -12.71
N CYS A 40 -5.11 19.85 -13.79
CA CYS A 40 -3.76 20.42 -13.77
C CYS A 40 -3.57 21.66 -14.67
N ILE A 41 -4.41 21.86 -15.70
CA ILE A 41 -4.20 22.92 -16.71
C ILE A 41 -5.33 23.95 -16.72
N ASP A 42 -6.55 23.53 -17.01
CA ASP A 42 -7.74 24.36 -17.21
C ASP A 42 -8.66 24.31 -15.97
N THR A 43 -8.12 24.78 -14.85
CA THR A 43 -8.84 24.87 -13.57
C THR A 43 -8.36 26.08 -12.77
N PRO A 44 -9.22 26.73 -11.96
CA PRO A 44 -8.82 27.88 -11.15
C PRO A 44 -7.65 27.59 -10.19
N ASN A 45 -7.55 26.34 -9.70
CA ASN A 45 -6.55 25.90 -8.74
C ASN A 45 -5.83 24.65 -9.26
N PRO A 46 -4.87 24.77 -10.20
CA PRO A 46 -4.23 23.62 -10.82
C PRO A 46 -3.47 22.76 -9.80
N LEU A 47 -3.60 21.45 -9.95
CA LEU A 47 -2.75 20.47 -9.27
C LEU A 47 -1.41 20.37 -10.02
N PRO A 48 -0.29 20.10 -9.31
CA PRO A 48 1.00 19.91 -9.97
C PRO A 48 1.02 18.72 -10.93
N SER A 49 0.35 17.63 -10.54
CA SER A 49 0.17 16.40 -11.30
C SER A 49 -0.81 15.48 -10.61
N ILE A 50 -1.41 14.54 -11.36
CA ILE A 50 -2.15 13.42 -10.79
C ILE A 50 -1.17 12.30 -10.40
N VAL A 51 -1.30 11.79 -9.18
CA VAL A 51 -0.45 10.71 -8.68
C VAL A 51 -1.17 9.38 -8.83
N TYR A 52 -0.73 8.55 -9.78
CA TYR A 52 -1.27 7.21 -10.00
C TYR A 52 -0.55 6.15 -9.14
N ARG A 53 -1.19 5.00 -8.92
CA ARG A 53 -0.56 3.83 -8.32
C ARG A 53 0.62 3.33 -9.14
N ASN A 54 1.63 2.78 -8.46
CA ASN A 54 2.84 2.28 -9.09
C ASN A 54 2.55 1.13 -10.06
N SER A 55 2.73 1.36 -11.36
CA SER A 55 2.53 0.35 -12.40
C SER A 55 3.78 -0.46 -12.75
N SER A 56 4.94 -0.12 -12.17
CA SER A 56 6.19 -0.85 -12.42
C SER A 56 6.10 -2.29 -11.97
N GLY A 57 6.44 -3.21 -12.86
CA GLY A 57 6.38 -4.64 -12.57
C GLY A 57 5.00 -5.14 -12.11
N GLU A 58 3.93 -4.43 -12.49
CA GLU A 58 2.53 -4.78 -12.16
C GLU A 58 2.16 -4.62 -10.68
N GLN A 59 2.89 -3.79 -9.93
CA GLN A 59 2.63 -3.60 -8.49
C GLN A 59 1.22 -3.06 -8.19
N ASP A 60 0.65 -2.23 -9.07
CA ASP A 60 -0.72 -1.69 -8.98
C ASP A 60 -1.80 -2.78 -8.92
N ILE A 61 -1.60 -3.89 -9.61
CA ILE A 61 -2.56 -4.99 -9.71
C ILE A 61 -2.23 -6.15 -8.75
N ARG A 62 -1.10 -6.10 -8.04
CA ARG A 62 -0.70 -7.11 -7.05
C ARG A 62 -1.27 -6.88 -5.66
N ASN A 63 -1.65 -5.64 -5.35
CA ASN A 63 -2.20 -5.27 -4.05
C ASN A 63 -3.68 -4.92 -4.19
N HIS A 64 -4.52 -5.49 -3.32
CA HIS A 64 -5.95 -5.26 -3.35
C HIS A 64 -6.33 -3.85 -2.92
N VAL A 65 -7.51 -3.43 -3.33
CA VAL A 65 -8.27 -2.33 -2.73
C VAL A 65 -9.68 -2.82 -2.45
N PHE A 66 -10.38 -2.11 -1.57
CA PHE A 66 -11.72 -2.47 -1.14
C PHE A 66 -12.77 -1.50 -1.66
N ARG A 67 -13.92 -2.03 -2.09
CA ARG A 67 -15.10 -1.22 -2.37
C ARG A 67 -16.26 -1.70 -1.52
N TRP A 68 -16.94 -0.76 -0.86
CA TRP A 68 -18.21 -1.00 -0.18
C TRP A 68 -19.36 -0.57 -1.08
N ASP A 69 -20.29 -1.48 -1.38
CA ASP A 69 -21.38 -1.23 -2.32
C ASP A 69 -22.62 -2.08 -2.01
N ASP A 70 -23.79 -1.56 -2.37
CA ASP A 70 -25.11 -2.18 -2.32
C ASP A 70 -25.40 -3.03 -3.55
N THR A 71 -24.64 -2.84 -4.63
CA THR A 71 -24.70 -3.68 -5.82
C THR A 71 -24.51 -5.12 -5.37
N PRO A 72 -25.43 -6.05 -5.69
CA PRO A 72 -25.26 -7.46 -5.35
C PRO A 72 -24.05 -8.07 -6.05
N TYR A 73 -23.38 -9.03 -5.41
CA TYR A 73 -22.16 -9.65 -5.96
C TYR A 73 -22.38 -10.27 -7.34
N GLN A 74 -23.58 -10.77 -7.64
CA GLN A 74 -23.92 -11.31 -8.95
C GLN A 74 -23.80 -10.26 -10.06
N GLU A 75 -24.27 -9.04 -9.78
CA GLU A 75 -24.23 -7.93 -10.73
C GLU A 75 -22.81 -7.36 -10.86
N ALA A 76 -22.11 -7.19 -9.73
CA ALA A 76 -20.73 -6.71 -9.72
C ALA A 76 -19.78 -7.68 -10.46
N PHE A 77 -19.88 -9.00 -10.20
CA PHE A 77 -19.04 -10.01 -10.86
C PHE A 77 -19.36 -10.18 -12.35
N GLN A 78 -20.57 -9.79 -12.78
CA GLN A 78 -20.96 -9.86 -14.19
C GLN A 78 -20.58 -8.61 -14.97
N ASN A 79 -20.78 -7.43 -14.39
CA ASN A 79 -20.73 -6.15 -15.12
C ASN A 79 -19.59 -5.23 -14.70
N GLY A 80 -18.95 -5.52 -13.56
CA GLY A 80 -18.01 -4.62 -12.91
C GLY A 80 -18.70 -3.41 -12.28
N PHE A 81 -17.89 -2.44 -11.86
CA PHE A 81 -18.35 -1.12 -11.42
C PHE A 81 -18.16 -0.12 -12.55
N ARG A 82 -19.14 0.75 -12.82
CA ARG A 82 -19.04 1.73 -13.91
C ARG A 82 -19.60 3.07 -13.48
N SER A 83 -18.87 4.14 -13.77
CA SER A 83 -19.42 5.49 -13.73
C SER A 83 -20.40 5.66 -14.90
N ARG A 84 -21.67 5.92 -14.59
CA ARG A 84 -22.73 6.16 -15.58
C ARG A 84 -23.03 7.65 -15.63
N ARG A 85 -22.41 8.39 -16.56
CA ARG A 85 -22.56 9.85 -16.63
C ARG A 85 -24.03 10.28 -16.60
N GLN A 86 -24.35 11.16 -15.66
CA GLN A 86 -25.65 11.81 -15.60
C GLN A 86 -25.80 12.81 -16.75
N GLU A 87 -26.99 12.85 -17.36
CA GLU A 87 -27.30 13.79 -18.44
C GLU A 87 -27.17 15.25 -17.94
N GLY A 88 -26.52 16.10 -18.75
CA GLY A 88 -26.33 17.53 -18.43
C GLY A 88 -25.14 17.86 -17.54
N THR A 89 -24.38 16.88 -17.04
CA THR A 89 -23.14 17.14 -16.29
C THR A 89 -22.07 17.70 -17.23
N LEU A 90 -21.43 18.82 -16.88
CA LEU A 90 -20.32 19.42 -17.63
C LEU A 90 -19.02 18.60 -17.48
N ASP A 91 -18.15 18.59 -18.50
CA ASP A 91 -16.87 17.86 -18.44
C ASP A 91 -15.95 18.35 -17.31
N THR A 92 -15.97 19.67 -17.05
CA THR A 92 -15.24 20.31 -15.95
C THR A 92 -15.67 19.84 -14.56
N VAL A 93 -16.90 19.33 -14.43
CA VAL A 93 -17.39 18.71 -13.19
C VAL A 93 -17.13 17.22 -13.23
N TYR A 94 -17.44 16.57 -14.36
CA TYR A 94 -17.37 15.12 -14.50
C TYR A 94 -15.96 14.56 -14.30
N ALA A 95 -14.94 15.29 -14.75
CA ALA A 95 -13.53 14.89 -14.66
C ALA A 95 -12.77 15.58 -13.51
N SER A 96 -13.41 16.42 -12.70
CA SER A 96 -12.75 17.10 -11.58
C SER A 96 -12.67 16.19 -10.35
N LEU A 97 -11.46 15.80 -9.98
CA LEU A 97 -11.19 14.99 -8.79
C LEU A 97 -11.47 15.77 -7.50
N ASP A 98 -11.08 17.04 -7.46
CA ASP A 98 -11.35 17.92 -6.32
C ASP A 98 -12.86 18.09 -6.10
N HIS A 99 -13.62 18.34 -7.17
CA HIS A 99 -15.07 18.42 -7.07
C HIS A 99 -15.70 17.07 -6.69
N TYR A 100 -15.16 15.96 -7.19
CA TYR A 100 -15.63 14.61 -6.84
C TYR A 100 -15.53 14.34 -5.34
N VAL A 101 -14.36 14.58 -4.76
CA VAL A 101 -14.11 14.34 -3.33
C VAL A 101 -15.02 15.19 -2.45
N HIS A 102 -15.24 16.46 -2.83
CA HIS A 102 -16.00 17.39 -1.98
C HIS A 102 -17.52 17.37 -2.23
N HIS A 103 -18.00 16.86 -3.36
CA HIS A 103 -19.41 16.97 -3.76
C HIS A 103 -20.01 15.71 -4.41
N GLY A 104 -19.21 14.69 -4.72
CA GLY A 104 -19.68 13.44 -5.32
C GLY A 104 -20.53 12.61 -4.37
N GLY A 105 -20.41 12.86 -3.06
CA GLY A 105 -21.02 12.05 -2.03
C GLY A 105 -20.47 10.63 -2.03
N ARG A 106 -21.10 9.74 -1.25
CA ARG A 106 -20.67 8.35 -1.09
C ARG A 106 -21.55 7.45 -1.94
N PRO A 107 -21.14 7.05 -3.16
CA PRO A 107 -21.96 6.14 -3.94
C PRO A 107 -21.87 4.74 -3.33
N LEU A 108 -22.82 4.44 -2.45
CA LEU A 108 -23.08 3.06 -2.01
C LEU A 108 -23.79 2.24 -3.07
N ASP A 109 -24.29 2.84 -4.15
CA ASP A 109 -25.00 2.12 -5.21
C ASP A 109 -24.43 2.48 -6.58
N SER A 110 -23.50 1.65 -7.08
CA SER A 110 -22.87 1.81 -8.40
C SER A 110 -23.82 1.72 -9.59
N ARG A 111 -25.10 1.38 -9.38
CA ARG A 111 -26.09 1.27 -10.46
C ARG A 111 -26.69 2.62 -10.82
N ARG A 112 -26.55 3.62 -9.96
CA ARG A 112 -27.09 4.97 -10.14
C ARG A 112 -26.26 5.78 -11.14
N ALA A 113 -26.88 6.81 -11.74
CA ALA A 113 -26.15 7.78 -12.52
C ALA A 113 -25.16 8.54 -11.62
N ALA A 114 -23.97 8.81 -12.15
CA ALA A 114 -22.87 9.46 -11.48
C ALA A 114 -22.60 10.82 -12.13
N THR A 115 -22.37 11.82 -11.28
CA THR A 115 -21.93 13.17 -11.69
C THR A 115 -20.43 13.25 -11.94
N HIS A 116 -19.70 12.16 -11.72
CA HIS A 116 -18.23 12.10 -11.83
C HIS A 116 -17.79 10.78 -12.46
N VAL A 117 -16.64 10.81 -13.14
CA VAL A 117 -16.05 9.66 -13.83
C VAL A 117 -15.46 8.62 -12.87
N PHE A 118 -15.31 8.94 -11.59
CA PHE A 118 -14.56 8.14 -10.64
C PHE A 118 -15.39 7.03 -9.96
N VAL A 119 -14.74 5.90 -9.71
CA VAL A 119 -15.19 4.82 -8.83
C VAL A 119 -14.24 4.75 -7.65
N SER A 120 -14.71 5.19 -6.48
CA SER A 120 -13.94 5.20 -5.24
C SER A 120 -13.74 3.80 -4.66
N THR A 121 -12.58 3.59 -4.06
CA THR A 121 -12.18 2.41 -3.29
C THR A 121 -11.30 2.87 -2.13
N THR A 122 -11.06 2.01 -1.15
CA THR A 122 -10.22 2.28 0.02
C THR A 122 -9.10 1.25 0.13
N LEU A 123 -7.95 1.67 0.65
CA LEU A 123 -6.89 0.74 1.07
C LEU A 123 -7.27 -0.03 2.33
N SER A 124 -8.03 0.60 3.21
CA SER A 124 -8.29 0.07 4.55
C SER A 124 -9.30 -1.07 4.47
N SER A 125 -8.86 -2.26 4.91
CA SER A 125 -9.76 -3.39 5.14
C SER A 125 -10.78 -3.08 6.25
N SER A 126 -10.43 -2.19 7.17
CA SER A 126 -11.23 -1.82 8.34
C SER A 126 -12.18 -0.66 8.11
N TRP A 127 -11.95 0.21 7.13
CA TRP A 127 -12.87 1.30 6.80
C TRP A 127 -14.24 0.75 6.38
N HIS A 128 -15.31 1.45 6.74
CA HIS A 128 -16.67 1.17 6.29
C HIS A 128 -17.51 2.45 6.21
N PRO A 129 -18.51 2.50 5.32
CA PRO A 129 -19.35 3.68 5.18
C PRO A 129 -20.29 3.85 6.39
N THR A 130 -20.64 5.10 6.71
CA THR A 130 -21.69 5.42 7.69
C THR A 130 -23.08 5.15 7.11
N VAL A 131 -24.01 4.67 7.95
CA VAL A 131 -25.44 4.56 7.63
C VAL A 131 -26.28 5.46 8.53
N ASP A 132 -27.45 5.89 8.05
CA ASP A 132 -28.35 6.77 8.78
C ASP A 132 -28.80 6.14 10.12
N PRO A 133 -28.91 6.92 11.22
CA PRO A 133 -29.39 6.41 12.50
C PRO A 133 -30.75 5.72 12.40
N GLY A 134 -30.88 4.56 13.03
CA GLY A 134 -32.07 3.71 12.95
C GLY A 134 -32.10 2.78 11.73
N THR A 135 -31.05 2.79 10.90
CA THR A 135 -30.94 1.91 9.73
C THR A 135 -30.11 0.68 10.06
N GLU A 136 -30.59 -0.47 9.59
CA GLU A 136 -29.79 -1.69 9.41
C GLU A 136 -29.76 -2.03 7.92
N ARG A 137 -28.56 -2.25 7.37
CA ARG A 137 -28.37 -2.44 5.94
C ARG A 137 -27.29 -3.47 5.67
N ILE A 138 -27.60 -4.45 4.83
CA ILE A 138 -26.60 -5.37 4.30
C ILE A 138 -25.92 -4.70 3.11
N VAL A 139 -24.60 -4.65 3.15
CA VAL A 139 -23.73 -4.14 2.09
C VAL A 139 -22.66 -5.18 1.79
N TYR A 140 -22.10 -5.11 0.58
CA TYR A 140 -21.01 -5.97 0.18
C TYR A 140 -19.70 -5.20 0.20
N ARG A 141 -18.66 -5.83 0.74
CA ARG A 141 -17.28 -5.40 0.54
C ARG A 141 -16.64 -6.27 -0.54
N TYR A 142 -16.11 -5.61 -1.55
CA TYR A 142 -15.43 -6.23 -2.69
C TYR A 142 -13.93 -6.09 -2.56
N GLU A 143 -13.20 -7.19 -2.78
CA GLU A 143 -11.75 -7.21 -2.91
C GLU A 143 -11.39 -7.09 -4.39
N ILE A 144 -10.60 -6.08 -4.75
CA ILE A 144 -10.35 -5.70 -6.14
C ILE A 144 -8.85 -5.59 -6.42
N TYR A 145 -8.41 -6.24 -7.49
CA TYR A 145 -7.05 -6.17 -8.04
C TYR A 145 -7.13 -5.59 -9.45
N ALA A 146 -7.14 -4.26 -9.56
CA ALA A 146 -7.31 -3.53 -10.81
C ALA A 146 -6.06 -2.71 -11.16
N PRO A 147 -5.71 -2.56 -12.46
CA PRO A 147 -4.61 -1.71 -12.88
C PRO A 147 -4.94 -0.23 -12.71
N GLY A 148 -3.91 0.59 -12.51
CA GLY A 148 -4.04 2.03 -12.32
C GLY A 148 -4.67 2.41 -10.99
N GLY A 149 -5.48 3.48 -11.02
CA GLY A 149 -6.03 4.10 -9.81
C GLY A 149 -5.20 5.29 -9.36
N ILE A 150 -5.89 6.30 -8.81
CA ILE A 150 -5.33 7.57 -8.35
C ILE A 150 -5.18 7.54 -6.84
N TRP A 151 -3.99 7.88 -6.35
CA TRP A 151 -3.77 8.20 -4.93
C TRP A 151 -4.40 9.56 -4.63
N VAL A 152 -5.64 9.58 -4.13
CA VAL A 152 -6.41 10.81 -3.99
C VAL A 152 -5.75 11.76 -2.98
N ALA A 153 -5.35 11.25 -1.82
CA ALA A 153 -4.65 12.04 -0.79
C ALA A 153 -3.32 12.62 -1.32
N ALA A 154 -2.50 11.83 -2.02
CA ALA A 154 -1.24 12.32 -2.58
C ALA A 154 -1.43 13.35 -3.71
N THR A 155 -2.53 13.22 -4.47
CA THR A 155 -2.87 14.11 -5.58
C THR A 155 -3.44 15.45 -5.08
N LEU A 156 -4.38 15.42 -4.13
CA LEU A 156 -5.06 16.61 -3.61
C LEU A 156 -4.33 17.28 -2.44
N ARG A 157 -3.43 16.56 -1.76
CA ARG A 157 -2.59 17.07 -0.66
C ARG A 157 -3.46 17.71 0.43
N ASP A 158 -3.20 18.97 0.78
CA ASP A 158 -3.91 19.78 1.77
C ASP A 158 -5.41 19.99 1.45
N ARG A 159 -5.83 19.69 0.22
CA ARG A 159 -7.24 19.76 -0.18
C ARG A 159 -8.02 18.49 0.17
N TYR A 160 -7.35 17.38 0.51
CA TYR A 160 -8.01 16.16 0.94
C TYR A 160 -8.29 16.20 2.44
N ARG A 161 -9.54 15.93 2.86
CA ARG A 161 -9.97 16.02 4.27
C ARG A 161 -10.52 14.70 4.84
N PHE A 162 -10.40 13.61 4.08
CA PHE A 162 -10.98 12.32 4.41
C PHE A 162 -9.88 11.29 4.65
N GLU A 163 -8.88 11.62 5.46
CA GLU A 163 -7.68 10.80 5.65
C GLU A 163 -8.01 9.35 6.01
N GLY A 164 -9.05 9.09 6.83
CA GLY A 164 -9.46 7.74 7.19
C GLY A 164 -9.99 6.85 6.06
N GLN A 165 -10.39 7.43 4.92
CA GLN A 165 -10.82 6.66 3.74
C GLN A 165 -9.64 6.10 2.95
N ASP A 166 -8.46 6.72 3.01
CA ASP A 166 -7.28 6.38 2.19
C ASP A 166 -7.66 6.01 0.74
N GLU A 167 -8.34 6.96 0.10
CA GLU A 167 -9.07 6.70 -1.13
C GLU A 167 -8.15 6.43 -2.32
N VAL A 168 -8.46 5.34 -3.03
CA VAL A 168 -7.99 5.06 -4.38
C VAL A 168 -9.15 5.19 -5.35
N SER A 169 -9.04 6.15 -6.27
CA SER A 169 -10.10 6.42 -7.26
C SER A 169 -9.75 5.84 -8.63
N PHE A 170 -10.65 5.04 -9.20
CA PHE A 170 -10.52 4.50 -10.56
C PHE A 170 -11.33 5.31 -11.56
N VAL A 171 -10.82 5.44 -12.78
CA VAL A 171 -11.42 6.28 -13.83
C VAL A 171 -12.32 5.43 -14.71
N GLY A 172 -13.57 5.87 -14.89
CA GLY A 172 -14.58 5.26 -15.76
C GLY A 172 -15.25 4.03 -15.13
N GLY A 173 -14.47 3.17 -14.48
CA GLY A 173 -14.98 1.94 -13.88
C GLY A 173 -13.90 0.94 -13.51
N ILE A 174 -14.36 -0.22 -13.06
CA ILE A 174 -13.56 -1.39 -12.71
C ILE A 174 -14.22 -2.59 -13.40
N ALA A 175 -13.50 -3.21 -14.34
CA ALA A 175 -13.99 -4.36 -15.08
C ALA A 175 -14.17 -5.58 -14.15
N PRO A 176 -15.16 -6.46 -14.44
CA PRO A 176 -15.51 -7.57 -13.55
C PRO A 176 -14.36 -8.54 -13.29
N GLN A 177 -13.46 -8.72 -14.26
CA GLN A 177 -12.30 -9.62 -14.15
C GLN A 177 -11.28 -9.19 -13.08
N TYR A 178 -11.34 -7.93 -12.61
CA TYR A 178 -10.48 -7.40 -11.56
C TYR A 178 -11.08 -7.55 -10.15
N ILE A 179 -12.35 -7.94 -10.06
CA ILE A 179 -13.03 -8.14 -8.78
C ILE A 179 -12.83 -9.60 -8.36
N ARG A 180 -12.07 -9.83 -7.29
CA ARG A 180 -11.71 -11.18 -6.83
C ARG A 180 -12.80 -11.81 -6.00
N SER A 181 -13.30 -11.07 -5.01
CA SER A 181 -14.20 -11.64 -4.01
C SER A 181 -15.18 -10.60 -3.46
N ALA A 182 -16.21 -11.10 -2.79
CA ALA A 182 -17.19 -10.30 -2.06
C ALA A 182 -17.49 -10.92 -0.70
N GLN A 183 -17.69 -10.08 0.31
CA GLN A 183 -18.18 -10.45 1.64
C GLN A 183 -19.37 -9.60 2.03
N ALA A 184 -20.36 -10.23 2.67
CA ALA A 184 -21.54 -9.54 3.15
C ALA A 184 -21.35 -9.06 4.60
N PHE A 185 -21.66 -7.78 4.82
CA PHE A 185 -21.60 -7.15 6.12
C PHE A 185 -22.93 -6.47 6.43
N LEU A 186 -23.37 -6.57 7.69
CA LEU A 186 -24.45 -5.75 8.21
C LEU A 186 -23.87 -4.49 8.83
N LEU A 187 -24.29 -3.34 8.32
CA LEU A 187 -24.07 -2.04 8.92
C LEU A 187 -25.31 -1.63 9.71
N SER A 188 -25.12 -1.19 10.95
CA SER A 188 -26.22 -0.72 11.80
C SER A 188 -25.82 0.51 12.62
N ALA A 189 -26.71 1.49 12.68
CA ALA A 189 -26.54 2.68 13.52
C ALA A 189 -27.73 2.79 14.51
N PRO A 190 -27.53 2.66 15.83
CA PRO A 190 -28.63 2.75 16.80
C PRO A 190 -29.34 4.11 16.76
N ALA A 191 -30.67 4.10 16.93
CA ALA A 191 -31.47 5.33 16.98
C ALA A 191 -31.04 6.23 18.16
N GLY A 192 -30.78 7.51 17.90
CA GLY A 192 -30.33 8.48 18.90
C GLY A 192 -28.83 8.44 19.23
N SER A 193 -28.06 7.55 18.60
CA SER A 193 -26.60 7.58 18.65
C SER A 193 -26.05 8.74 17.82
N ARG A 194 -25.00 9.41 18.32
CA ARG A 194 -24.17 10.30 17.49
C ARG A 194 -23.34 9.39 16.57
N SER A 195 -23.83 9.21 15.34
CA SER A 195 -23.10 8.75 14.15
C SER A 195 -22.37 7.39 14.14
N ARG A 196 -22.30 6.65 15.24
CA ARG A 196 -21.55 5.39 15.26
C ARG A 196 -22.26 4.27 14.48
N THR A 197 -21.75 4.00 13.28
CA THR A 197 -22.11 2.80 12.51
C THR A 197 -21.30 1.63 13.04
N ASN A 198 -21.99 0.57 13.44
CA ASN A 198 -21.39 -0.72 13.74
C ASN A 198 -21.37 -1.55 12.47
N ARG A 199 -20.31 -2.32 12.29
CA ARG A 199 -20.18 -3.32 11.24
C ARG A 199 -20.09 -4.70 11.87
N ARG A 200 -20.81 -5.68 11.32
CA ARG A 200 -20.59 -7.10 11.60
C ARG A 200 -20.64 -7.93 10.33
N ARG A 201 -19.86 -8.99 10.25
CA ARG A 201 -20.00 -10.02 9.21
C ARG A 201 -21.42 -10.60 9.26
N VAL A 202 -22.05 -10.81 8.10
CA VAL A 202 -23.32 -11.54 8.01
C VAL A 202 -23.08 -13.03 8.24
N ASP A 203 -22.01 -13.54 7.65
CA ASP A 203 -21.49 -14.90 7.79
C ASP A 203 -19.96 -14.89 7.59
N ASN A 204 -19.32 -16.05 7.79
CA ASN A 204 -17.89 -16.22 7.53
C ASN A 204 -17.65 -16.76 6.11
N VAL A 205 -18.42 -16.30 5.11
CA VAL A 205 -18.33 -16.74 3.71
C VAL A 205 -17.66 -15.67 2.84
N LEU A 206 -16.64 -16.08 2.10
CA LEU A 206 -15.98 -15.34 1.05
C LEU A 206 -16.49 -15.84 -0.31
N ILE A 207 -17.20 -14.99 -1.04
CA ILE A 207 -17.74 -15.33 -2.35
C ILE A 207 -16.70 -14.97 -3.40
N LEU A 208 -16.06 -15.99 -4.00
CA LEU A 208 -15.05 -15.86 -5.05
C LEU A 208 -15.70 -15.68 -6.42
N ASN A 209 -15.20 -14.73 -7.19
CA ASN A 209 -15.61 -14.52 -8.57
C ASN A 209 -14.90 -15.54 -9.48
N GLY A 210 -15.67 -16.48 -10.04
CA GLY A 210 -15.16 -17.47 -10.99
C GLY A 210 -14.64 -16.91 -12.30
N ASN A 211 -14.93 -15.63 -12.60
CA ASN A 211 -14.39 -14.90 -13.76
C ASN A 211 -13.19 -14.02 -13.42
N PHE A 212 -12.70 -14.06 -12.18
CA PHE A 212 -11.52 -13.29 -11.78
C PHE A 212 -10.30 -13.74 -12.58
N ASN A 213 -9.71 -12.80 -13.31
CA ASN A 213 -8.54 -13.02 -14.14
C ASN A 213 -7.89 -11.65 -14.44
N PRO A 214 -7.27 -11.02 -13.43
CA PRO A 214 -6.72 -9.68 -13.56
C PRO A 214 -5.60 -9.65 -14.61
N GLN A 215 -4.78 -10.71 -14.63
CA GLN A 215 -3.76 -10.98 -15.63
C GLN A 215 -3.30 -12.43 -15.53
N ARG A 216 -3.05 -13.11 -16.67
CA ARG A 216 -2.55 -14.50 -16.67
C ARG A 216 -1.21 -14.58 -15.94
N SER A 217 -1.11 -15.47 -14.95
CA SER A 217 0.12 -15.78 -14.20
C SER A 217 0.67 -14.62 -13.33
N LEU A 218 -0.21 -13.81 -12.77
CA LEU A 218 0.15 -12.80 -11.77
C LEU A 218 0.11 -13.40 -10.35
N ARG A 219 1.12 -13.08 -9.54
CA ARG A 219 1.13 -13.37 -8.11
C ARG A 219 0.50 -12.21 -7.34
N LEU A 220 -0.62 -12.48 -6.68
CA LEU A 220 -1.28 -11.50 -5.81
C LEU A 220 -0.63 -11.51 -4.43
N ARG A 221 -0.77 -10.39 -3.72
CA ARG A 221 -0.37 -10.23 -2.33
C ARG A 221 -1.59 -10.04 -1.43
N TYR A 222 -1.44 -10.43 -0.17
CA TYR A 222 -2.42 -10.19 0.89
C TYR A 222 -3.83 -10.68 0.57
N GLU A 223 -3.96 -11.81 -0.13
CA GLU A 223 -5.28 -12.35 -0.47
C GLU A 223 -6.05 -12.69 0.81
N ILE A 224 -7.29 -12.19 0.90
CA ILE A 224 -8.11 -12.43 2.09
C ILE A 224 -8.55 -13.90 2.11
N PHE A 225 -8.19 -14.58 3.20
CA PHE A 225 -8.64 -15.95 3.47
C PHE A 225 -8.91 -16.23 4.94
N ARG A 226 -8.48 -15.35 5.86
CA ARG A 226 -8.63 -15.54 7.30
C ARG A 226 -9.35 -14.34 7.93
N TYR A 227 -9.98 -14.58 9.06
CA TYR A 227 -10.52 -13.56 9.93
C TYR A 227 -9.96 -13.75 11.34
N ARG A 228 -9.94 -12.67 12.13
CA ARG A 228 -9.65 -12.77 13.56
C ARG A 228 -10.95 -13.06 14.31
N ASP A 229 -10.98 -14.16 15.04
CA ASP A 229 -12.13 -14.53 15.85
C ASP A 229 -12.16 -13.68 17.13
N GLU A 230 -13.30 -13.04 17.41
CA GLU A 230 -13.42 -12.08 18.52
C GLU A 230 -13.36 -12.76 19.90
N GLU A 231 -13.80 -14.02 20.01
CA GLU A 231 -13.85 -14.74 21.28
C GLU A 231 -12.48 -15.33 21.65
N SER A 232 -11.83 -15.98 20.69
CA SER A 232 -10.54 -16.66 20.90
C SER A 232 -9.33 -15.75 20.64
N GLY A 233 -9.50 -14.70 19.82
CA GLY A 233 -8.40 -13.88 19.31
C GLY A 233 -7.54 -14.57 18.25
N GLU A 234 -7.86 -15.82 17.89
CA GLU A 234 -7.12 -16.63 16.92
C GLU A 234 -7.53 -16.31 15.47
N TYR A 235 -6.64 -16.63 14.53
CA TYR A 235 -6.91 -16.50 13.11
C TYR A 235 -7.60 -17.76 12.56
N MET A 236 -8.82 -17.57 12.07
CA MET A 236 -9.68 -18.64 11.56
C MET A 236 -9.87 -18.50 10.04
N PRO A 237 -9.95 -19.61 9.29
CA PRO A 237 -10.20 -19.55 7.85
C PRO A 237 -11.65 -19.14 7.55
N LEU A 238 -11.84 -18.37 6.47
CA LEU A 238 -13.15 -18.10 5.88
C LEU A 238 -13.62 -19.30 5.05
N ASN A 239 -14.91 -19.59 5.09
CA ASN A 239 -15.54 -20.49 4.14
C ASN A 239 -15.54 -19.83 2.76
N HIS A 240 -15.40 -20.60 1.68
CA HIS A 240 -15.40 -20.06 0.32
C HIS A 240 -16.53 -20.64 -0.52
N GLU A 241 -17.16 -19.78 -1.30
CA GLU A 241 -18.11 -20.15 -2.36
C GLU A 241 -17.65 -19.54 -3.67
N THR A 242 -17.98 -20.14 -4.81
CA THR A 242 -17.61 -19.60 -6.14
C THR A 242 -18.85 -19.23 -6.94
N TYR A 243 -18.86 -18.03 -7.51
CA TYR A 243 -19.93 -17.53 -8.37
C TYR A 243 -19.39 -17.14 -9.77
N PRO A 244 -20.03 -17.60 -10.87
CA PRO A 244 -21.17 -18.50 -10.91
C PRO A 244 -20.79 -19.93 -10.46
N PRO A 245 -21.70 -20.67 -9.81
CA PRO A 245 -21.44 -22.06 -9.44
C PRO A 245 -21.17 -22.86 -10.71
N GLY A 246 -19.98 -23.47 -10.81
CA GLY A 246 -19.58 -24.20 -12.00
C GLY A 246 -20.60 -25.26 -12.41
N ARG A 247 -20.92 -25.36 -13.70
CA ARG A 247 -21.64 -26.53 -14.25
C ARG A 247 -20.83 -27.78 -13.89
N THR A 248 -21.48 -28.72 -13.23
CA THR A 248 -20.92 -29.99 -12.72
C THR A 248 -20.00 -30.64 -13.75
N LYS A 249 -18.68 -30.49 -13.58
CA LYS A 249 -17.74 -31.51 -14.04
C LYS A 249 -17.50 -32.43 -12.85
N ARG A 250 -18.07 -33.64 -12.98
CA ARG A 250 -17.85 -34.88 -12.21
C ARG A 250 -17.30 -34.69 -10.79
N GLN A 251 -18.16 -34.98 -9.81
CA GLN A 251 -17.86 -35.45 -8.44
C GLN A 251 -16.37 -35.30 -8.05
N VAL A 252 -16.04 -34.05 -7.72
CA VAL A 252 -14.71 -33.58 -7.36
C VAL A 252 -14.43 -34.09 -5.95
N SER A 253 -13.43 -34.97 -5.81
CA SER A 253 -12.95 -35.39 -4.48
C SER A 253 -12.31 -34.20 -3.78
N ILE A 254 -12.25 -34.23 -2.44
CA ILE A 254 -11.65 -33.20 -1.58
C ILE A 254 -10.23 -32.79 -2.03
N THR A 255 -9.53 -33.68 -2.74
CA THR A 255 -8.21 -33.46 -3.34
C THR A 255 -8.20 -32.58 -4.60
N ASP A 256 -9.30 -32.46 -5.34
CA ASP A 256 -9.40 -31.58 -6.53
C ASP A 256 -9.97 -30.19 -6.18
N SER A 257 -10.63 -30.03 -5.03
CA SER A 257 -10.91 -28.71 -4.43
C SER A 257 -9.62 -27.99 -4.06
N MET A 258 -8.60 -28.76 -3.65
CA MET A 258 -7.23 -28.26 -3.49
C MET A 258 -6.61 -27.84 -4.82
N ASN A 259 -6.95 -28.47 -5.95
CA ASN A 259 -6.39 -28.11 -7.27
C ASN A 259 -6.91 -26.77 -7.85
N TYR A 260 -8.10 -26.30 -7.49
CA TYR A 260 -8.57 -24.96 -7.90
C TYR A 260 -7.94 -23.86 -7.03
N ILE A 261 -7.68 -24.19 -5.77
CA ILE A 261 -6.85 -23.42 -4.85
C ILE A 261 -5.38 -23.44 -5.35
N ASP A 262 -4.87 -24.53 -5.93
CA ASP A 262 -3.50 -24.54 -6.48
C ASP A 262 -3.32 -23.74 -7.76
N LEU A 263 -4.39 -23.47 -8.52
CA LEU A 263 -4.27 -22.62 -9.70
C LEU A 263 -4.13 -21.12 -9.34
N HIS A 264 -4.65 -20.68 -8.18
CA HIS A 264 -4.75 -19.26 -7.80
C HIS A 264 -4.72 -18.92 -6.28
N GLY A 265 -4.31 -19.82 -5.37
CA GLY A 265 -4.44 -19.54 -3.92
C GLY A 265 -4.01 -20.62 -2.90
N GLY A 266 -3.11 -21.56 -3.25
CA GLY A 266 -2.67 -22.64 -2.35
C GLY A 266 -1.17 -22.78 -2.30
N ASP A 267 -0.60 -23.53 -3.25
CA ASP A 267 0.86 -23.73 -3.31
C ASP A 267 1.67 -22.52 -3.84
N VAL A 268 1.01 -21.45 -4.33
CA VAL A 268 1.67 -20.20 -4.77
C VAL A 268 1.58 -19.08 -3.72
N ALA A 269 0.76 -19.24 -2.67
CA ALA A 269 0.72 -18.29 -1.54
C ALA A 269 2.00 -18.36 -0.67
N ASN A 270 2.83 -19.38 -0.87
CA ASN A 270 4.08 -19.60 -0.13
C ASN A 270 5.28 -18.90 -0.80
N SER A 271 5.26 -17.57 -0.93
CA SER A 271 6.53 -16.84 -1.12
C SER A 271 7.15 -16.77 0.24
N GLU A 272 8.34 -17.30 0.34
CA GLU A 272 9.22 -16.93 1.42
C GLU A 272 9.59 -15.45 1.25
N SER A 273 8.84 -14.56 1.90
CA SER A 273 9.23 -13.16 2.06
C SER A 273 10.14 -13.08 3.27
N TYR A 274 11.37 -12.62 3.06
CA TYR A 274 12.35 -12.39 4.12
C TYR A 274 12.23 -10.95 4.61
N ILE A 275 13.04 -10.04 4.05
CA ILE A 275 13.10 -8.64 4.47
C ILE A 275 12.82 -7.77 3.24
N ASN A 276 11.82 -6.90 3.34
CA ASN A 276 11.50 -5.92 2.31
C ASN A 276 12.10 -4.55 2.60
N ALA A 277 12.32 -4.20 3.87
CA ALA A 277 13.00 -2.96 4.22
C ALA A 277 13.66 -3.07 5.58
N ALA A 278 14.63 -2.21 5.85
CA ALA A 278 15.22 -2.10 7.17
C ALA A 278 15.70 -0.67 7.43
N PHE A 279 15.72 -0.26 8.70
CA PHE A 279 16.49 0.92 9.10
C PHE A 279 17.06 0.76 10.50
N ARG A 280 18.18 1.46 10.74
CA ARG A 280 18.87 1.51 12.03
C ARG A 280 18.09 2.42 12.99
N SER A 281 17.79 1.92 14.19
CA SER A 281 17.23 2.73 15.27
C SER A 281 18.30 3.66 15.86
N VAL A 282 17.87 4.73 16.53
CA VAL A 282 18.75 5.57 17.37
C VAL A 282 19.28 4.80 18.60
N CYS A 283 18.54 3.76 19.01
CA CYS A 283 18.92 2.90 20.11
C CYS A 283 20.04 1.97 19.66
N ARG A 284 21.11 1.91 20.46
CA ARG A 284 22.33 1.22 20.08
C ARG A 284 22.07 -0.26 19.79
N ASN A 285 22.58 -0.72 18.64
CA ASN A 285 22.45 -2.07 18.12
C ASN A 285 21.01 -2.50 17.81
N GLU A 286 20.07 -1.57 17.74
CA GLU A 286 18.70 -1.87 17.36
C GLU A 286 18.43 -1.55 15.88
N ALA A 287 17.64 -2.40 15.22
CA ALA A 287 17.17 -2.18 13.87
C ALA A 287 15.70 -2.60 13.72
N TYR A 288 14.95 -1.86 12.93
CA TYR A 288 13.61 -2.23 12.49
C TYR A 288 13.73 -2.98 11.16
N LEU A 289 13.17 -4.18 11.08
CA LEU A 289 13.11 -4.98 9.86
C LEU A 289 11.65 -5.16 9.45
N PHE A 290 11.32 -4.82 8.22
CA PHE A 290 9.98 -4.85 7.65
C PHE A 290 9.84 -5.99 6.66
N MET A 291 8.65 -6.59 6.67
CA MET A 291 8.36 -7.83 5.99
C MET A 291 6.85 -7.91 5.76
N ASN A 292 6.44 -7.89 4.50
CA ASN A 292 5.04 -7.72 4.13
C ASN A 292 4.47 -6.49 4.87
N ASN A 293 3.31 -6.62 5.54
CA ASN A 293 2.71 -5.57 6.38
C ASN A 293 3.04 -5.72 7.88
N GLU A 294 4.08 -6.48 8.21
CA GLU A 294 4.60 -6.70 9.56
C GLU A 294 6.01 -6.13 9.73
N TYR A 295 6.45 -6.01 10.98
CA TYR A 295 7.82 -5.65 11.32
C TYR A 295 8.28 -6.35 12.60
N VAL A 296 9.60 -6.39 12.77
CA VAL A 296 10.27 -6.78 14.02
C VAL A 296 11.29 -5.70 14.41
N LEU A 297 11.44 -5.47 15.72
CA LEU A 297 12.55 -4.71 16.29
C LEU A 297 13.55 -5.71 16.84
N VAL A 298 14.80 -5.61 16.41
CA VAL A 298 15.86 -6.55 16.80
C VAL A 298 17.05 -5.83 17.42
N ASP A 299 17.61 -6.40 18.48
CA ASP A 299 19.02 -6.19 18.83
C ASP A 299 19.83 -7.13 17.93
N TYR A 300 20.55 -6.57 16.97
CA TYR A 300 21.24 -7.36 15.94
C TYR A 300 22.66 -7.79 16.33
N ALA A 301 23.11 -7.47 17.55
CA ALA A 301 24.37 -7.96 18.14
C ALA A 301 25.57 -8.00 17.16
N PRO A 302 26.08 -6.84 16.68
CA PRO A 302 27.12 -6.80 15.65
C PRO A 302 28.36 -7.62 16.03
N GLY A 303 28.75 -8.53 15.14
CA GLY A 303 29.93 -9.39 15.32
C GLY A 303 29.68 -10.68 16.11
N SER A 304 28.46 -10.94 16.59
CA SER A 304 28.06 -12.23 17.15
C SER A 304 26.75 -12.73 16.52
N THR A 305 26.25 -13.88 17.00
CA THR A 305 24.95 -14.46 16.65
C THR A 305 24.02 -14.47 17.87
N ASP A 306 24.24 -13.54 18.82
CA ASP A 306 23.44 -13.40 20.04
C ASP A 306 22.30 -12.40 19.84
N ASP A 307 21.82 -12.25 18.60
CA ASP A 307 20.73 -11.36 18.22
C ASP A 307 19.43 -11.74 18.94
N ARG A 308 18.57 -10.74 19.17
CA ARG A 308 17.33 -10.91 19.93
C ARG A 308 16.22 -10.07 19.31
N VAL A 309 15.05 -10.69 19.17
CA VAL A 309 13.81 -9.96 18.89
C VAL A 309 13.40 -9.23 20.17
N LEU A 310 13.38 -7.90 20.10
CA LEU A 310 12.98 -7.03 21.20
C LEU A 310 11.47 -6.75 21.17
N ASN A 311 10.91 -6.64 19.98
CA ASN A 311 9.47 -6.47 19.76
C ASN A 311 9.07 -7.09 18.42
N GLY A 312 7.82 -7.53 18.32
CA GLY A 312 7.30 -8.17 17.13
C GLY A 312 7.43 -9.70 17.12
N PRO A 313 6.97 -10.34 16.03
CA PRO A 313 6.42 -9.70 14.83
C PRO A 313 5.05 -9.04 15.12
N LEU A 314 4.90 -7.78 14.72
CA LEU A 314 3.66 -7.00 14.85
C LEU A 314 3.29 -6.40 13.49
N ARG A 315 2.01 -6.14 13.29
CA ARG A 315 1.55 -5.37 12.12
C ARG A 315 2.05 -3.94 12.21
N ILE A 316 2.37 -3.35 11.07
CA ILE A 316 2.83 -1.96 11.01
C ILE A 316 1.76 -1.01 11.58
N CYS A 317 0.48 -1.23 11.29
CA CYS A 317 -0.63 -0.43 11.84
C CYS A 317 -0.80 -0.52 13.37
N GLU A 318 -0.28 -1.57 14.01
CA GLU A 318 -0.31 -1.77 15.45
C GLU A 318 0.89 -1.11 16.14
N GLY A 319 2.08 -1.24 15.54
CA GLY A 319 3.31 -0.63 16.06
C GLY A 319 3.46 0.86 15.76
N PHE A 320 2.89 1.31 14.65
CA PHE A 320 2.95 2.68 14.17
C PHE A 320 1.54 3.24 13.93
N PRO A 321 0.79 3.59 14.99
CA PRO A 321 -0.54 4.20 14.86
C PRO A 321 -0.66 5.33 13.84
N SER A 322 0.37 6.16 13.65
CA SER A 322 0.30 7.24 12.66
C SER A 322 0.22 6.76 11.21
N LEU A 323 0.69 5.54 10.94
CA LEU A 323 0.68 4.90 9.63
C LEU A 323 -0.60 4.12 9.33
N ARG A 324 -1.54 4.01 10.28
CA ARG A 324 -2.83 3.33 10.06
C ARG A 324 -3.53 3.85 8.81
N SER A 325 -4.15 2.91 8.08
CA SER A 325 -4.88 3.14 6.82
C SER A 325 -4.03 3.62 5.63
N THR A 326 -2.75 3.99 5.84
CA THR A 326 -1.85 4.33 4.74
C THR A 326 -1.32 3.10 4.00
N THR A 327 -0.80 3.31 2.77
CA THR A 327 -0.10 2.25 2.01
C THR A 327 1.04 1.57 2.81
N PHE A 328 1.69 2.29 3.72
CA PHE A 328 2.80 1.75 4.50
C PHE A 328 2.34 0.66 5.47
N ALA A 329 1.14 0.79 6.02
CA ALA A 329 0.60 -0.17 6.96
C ALA A 329 -0.24 -1.26 6.29
N GLU A 330 -0.97 -0.93 5.21
CA GLU A 330 -1.81 -1.92 4.52
C GLU A 330 -0.98 -2.81 3.58
N TYR A 331 -0.07 -2.22 2.79
CA TYR A 331 0.76 -2.96 1.82
C TYR A 331 2.17 -3.25 2.29
N GLY A 332 2.61 -2.60 3.37
CA GLY A 332 3.96 -2.73 3.89
C GLY A 332 4.91 -1.63 3.46
N ILE A 333 6.04 -1.59 4.17
CA ILE A 333 7.19 -0.73 3.85
C ILE A 333 8.18 -1.55 3.03
N ASP A 334 8.48 -1.09 1.81
CA ASP A 334 9.32 -1.81 0.84
C ASP A 334 10.71 -1.18 0.64
N CYS A 335 10.98 -0.07 1.31
CA CYS A 335 12.31 0.50 1.47
C CYS A 335 12.31 1.47 2.65
N ALA A 336 13.42 1.59 3.38
CA ALA A 336 13.56 2.55 4.46
C ALA A 336 15.02 2.92 4.74
N PHE A 337 15.24 4.09 5.33
CA PHE A 337 16.54 4.46 5.92
C PHE A 337 16.35 5.41 7.11
N GLY A 338 17.26 5.31 8.09
CA GLY A 338 17.28 6.20 9.26
C GLY A 338 17.85 7.58 8.93
N SER A 339 17.76 8.50 9.87
CA SER A 339 18.25 9.87 9.71
C SER A 339 19.12 10.32 10.88
N HIS A 340 20.12 11.15 10.58
CA HIS A 340 20.97 11.85 11.54
C HIS A 340 20.19 12.82 12.45
N HIS A 341 18.88 12.97 12.23
CA HIS A 341 17.96 13.81 13.01
C HIS A 341 17.24 13.03 14.13
N GLY A 342 17.95 12.15 14.83
CA GLY A 342 17.42 11.44 16.01
C GLY A 342 16.44 10.35 15.60
N ASP A 343 15.20 10.43 16.06
CA ASP A 343 14.20 9.37 15.94
C ASP A 343 13.44 9.43 14.61
N GLU A 344 14.12 9.88 13.55
CA GLU A 344 13.52 10.11 12.24
C GLU A 344 13.96 9.06 11.23
N ALA A 345 13.04 8.67 10.36
CA ALA A 345 13.31 7.77 9.24
C ALA A 345 12.52 8.17 8.00
N PHE A 346 13.03 7.79 6.83
CA PHE A 346 12.29 7.84 5.58
C PHE A 346 11.82 6.43 5.25
N ILE A 347 10.53 6.30 4.93
CA ILE A 347 9.88 5.04 4.56
C ILE A 347 9.24 5.15 3.18
N PHE A 348 9.19 4.04 2.47
CA PHE A 348 8.68 3.93 1.11
C PHE A 348 7.69 2.77 0.98
N SER A 349 6.73 2.93 0.07
CA SER A 349 5.79 1.89 -0.34
C SER A 349 5.40 2.16 -1.79
N GLY A 350 5.96 1.39 -2.72
CA GLY A 350 5.84 1.64 -4.15
C GLY A 350 6.41 3.01 -4.55
N ASN A 351 5.55 3.86 -5.12
CA ASN A 351 5.93 5.20 -5.56
C ASN A 351 5.66 6.30 -4.52
N LEU A 352 5.22 5.92 -3.32
CA LEU A 352 4.96 6.84 -2.21
C LEU A 352 6.05 6.76 -1.16
N CYS A 353 6.27 7.88 -0.47
CA CYS A 353 7.22 7.98 0.63
C CYS A 353 6.74 8.95 1.71
N ALA A 354 7.27 8.77 2.92
CA ALA A 354 7.04 9.64 4.05
C ALA A 354 8.30 9.77 4.91
N GLN A 355 8.46 10.91 5.56
CA GLN A 355 9.38 11.11 6.67
C GLN A 355 8.59 10.95 7.96
N ILE A 356 9.05 10.09 8.85
CA ILE A 356 8.37 9.78 10.11
C ILE A 356 9.27 10.06 11.29
N ASN A 357 8.67 10.39 12.43
CA ASN A 357 9.26 10.16 13.74
C ASN A 357 8.74 8.80 14.23
N TYR A 358 9.63 7.84 14.48
CA TYR A 358 9.23 6.49 14.87
C TYR A 358 9.16 6.26 16.40
N ALA A 359 9.45 7.29 17.22
CA ALA A 359 9.29 7.34 18.67
C ALA A 359 9.63 6.01 19.41
N PRO A 360 10.91 5.62 19.47
CA PRO A 360 11.31 4.30 19.95
C PRO A 360 10.82 4.02 21.37
N GLY A 361 10.23 2.83 21.57
CA GLY A 361 9.72 2.39 22.86
C GLY A 361 8.35 2.99 23.26
N THR A 362 7.72 3.78 22.39
CA THR A 362 6.35 4.28 22.58
C THR A 362 5.48 4.01 21.34
N THR A 363 4.23 4.47 21.35
CA THR A 363 3.30 4.44 20.22
C THR A 363 2.90 5.86 19.78
N ASP A 364 3.77 6.85 20.07
CA ASP A 364 3.56 8.27 19.76
C ASP A 364 4.24 8.66 18.45
N ASP A 365 4.40 7.71 17.53
CA ASP A 365 4.97 7.92 16.20
C ASP A 365 4.13 8.92 15.40
N LYS A 366 4.77 9.62 14.47
CA LYS A 366 4.12 10.67 13.67
C LYS A 366 4.69 10.72 12.26
N ILE A 367 3.83 10.97 11.29
CA ILE A 367 4.26 11.41 9.97
C ILE A 367 4.66 12.88 10.06
N ILE A 368 5.95 13.17 9.81
CA ILE A 368 6.49 14.54 9.78
C ILE A 368 6.19 15.18 8.43
N LYS A 369 6.35 14.42 7.34
CA LYS A 369 6.16 14.90 5.98
C LYS A 369 5.69 13.76 5.06
N GLY A 370 4.71 14.05 4.22
CA GLY A 370 4.05 13.03 3.38
C GLY A 370 2.78 12.50 4.05
N PRO A 371 2.21 11.39 3.55
CA PRO A 371 2.65 10.60 2.39
C PRO A 371 2.61 11.41 1.08
N MET A 372 3.60 11.24 0.21
CA MET A 372 3.63 11.89 -1.12
C MET A 372 4.44 11.08 -2.12
N ALA A 373 4.35 11.42 -3.41
CA ALA A 373 5.15 10.77 -4.44
C ALA A 373 6.66 10.95 -4.17
N ILE A 374 7.48 9.95 -4.54
CA ILE A 374 8.94 10.04 -4.41
C ILE A 374 9.49 11.30 -5.08
N THR A 375 8.96 11.69 -6.24
CA THR A 375 9.37 12.90 -6.97
C THR A 375 8.90 14.21 -6.33
N ASP A 376 7.92 14.18 -5.43
CA ASP A 376 7.55 15.34 -4.64
C ASP A 376 8.49 15.53 -3.44
N MET A 377 8.91 14.43 -2.81
CA MET A 377 9.91 14.45 -1.74
C MET A 377 11.32 14.75 -2.26
N PHE A 378 11.66 14.14 -3.40
CA PHE A 378 12.98 14.18 -4.04
C PHE A 378 12.85 14.50 -5.54
N PRO A 379 12.66 15.79 -5.92
CA PRO A 379 12.39 16.19 -7.31
C PRO A 379 13.43 15.78 -8.35
N PHE A 380 14.68 15.58 -7.91
CA PHE A 380 15.79 15.16 -8.76
C PHE A 380 15.72 13.69 -9.22
N PHE A 381 14.76 12.90 -8.72
CA PHE A 381 14.48 11.54 -9.22
C PHE A 381 13.54 11.49 -10.42
N LYS A 382 12.90 12.60 -10.78
CA LYS A 382 12.03 12.66 -11.96
C LYS A 382 12.82 12.28 -13.24
N GLY A 383 12.27 11.35 -14.03
CA GLY A 383 12.89 10.79 -15.23
C GLY A 383 14.02 9.79 -14.95
N THR A 384 14.17 9.33 -13.72
CA THR A 384 15.16 8.29 -13.34
C THR A 384 14.47 6.99 -12.95
N VAL A 385 15.25 5.91 -12.81
CA VAL A 385 14.71 4.60 -12.36
C VAL A 385 14.10 4.64 -10.95
N PHE A 386 14.45 5.64 -10.14
CA PHE A 386 13.98 5.81 -8.76
C PHE A 386 12.63 6.52 -8.64
N GLU A 387 12.07 7.02 -9.75
CA GLU A 387 10.78 7.72 -9.74
C GLU A 387 9.62 6.82 -9.30
N SER A 388 9.64 5.54 -9.70
CA SER A 388 8.52 4.63 -9.47
C SER A 388 8.66 3.78 -8.21
N SER A 389 9.87 3.46 -7.77
CA SER A 389 10.14 2.86 -6.45
C SER A 389 11.63 2.86 -6.13
N ILE A 390 11.96 2.50 -4.89
CA ILE A 390 13.32 2.23 -4.41
C ILE A 390 13.30 0.82 -3.81
N ASP A 391 14.31 -0.01 -4.11
CA ASP A 391 14.35 -1.40 -3.65
C ASP A 391 14.98 -1.54 -2.27
N ALA A 392 16.00 -0.73 -1.95
CA ALA A 392 16.65 -0.73 -0.64
C ALA A 392 17.35 0.61 -0.39
N SER A 393 17.65 0.92 0.87
CA SER A 393 18.47 2.08 1.19
C SER A 393 19.17 1.95 2.53
N PHE A 394 20.24 2.70 2.74
CA PHE A 394 20.82 2.89 4.06
C PHE A 394 21.42 4.28 4.22
N GLU A 395 21.47 4.72 5.47
CA GLU A 395 22.06 6.01 5.87
C GLU A 395 23.59 5.95 5.80
N ALA A 396 24.20 6.93 5.12
CA ALA A 396 25.65 7.02 5.06
C ALA A 396 26.24 7.59 6.36
N THR A 397 27.50 7.26 6.66
CA THR A 397 28.28 7.88 7.74
C THR A 397 28.42 9.39 7.52
N ALA A 398 28.50 9.82 6.26
CA ALA A 398 28.46 11.23 5.90
C ALA A 398 27.10 11.84 6.29
N ARG A 399 27.15 12.98 6.98
CA ARG A 399 25.95 13.59 7.56
C ARG A 399 24.94 13.96 6.48
N ASN A 400 23.69 13.57 6.72
CA ASN A 400 22.54 13.81 5.85
C ASN A 400 22.62 13.15 4.47
N GLU A 401 23.49 12.16 4.30
CA GLU A 401 23.60 11.40 3.06
C GLU A 401 23.00 10.00 3.19
N ALA A 402 22.46 9.48 2.09
CA ALA A 402 21.91 8.13 2.04
C ALA A 402 22.17 7.49 0.67
N TYR A 403 22.41 6.18 0.68
CA TYR A 403 22.49 5.34 -0.51
C TYR A 403 21.13 4.69 -0.76
N LEU A 404 20.59 4.86 -1.96
CA LEU A 404 19.31 4.29 -2.39
C LEU A 404 19.57 3.37 -3.59
N PHE A 405 18.98 2.19 -3.62
CA PHE A 405 19.23 1.16 -4.62
C PHE A 405 17.97 0.87 -5.43
N LYS A 406 18.14 0.67 -6.74
CA LYS A 406 17.06 0.25 -7.65
C LYS A 406 17.62 -0.57 -8.81
N GLY A 407 17.23 -1.83 -8.89
CA GLY A 407 17.85 -2.79 -9.81
C GLY A 407 19.37 -2.81 -9.62
N ASN A 408 20.12 -2.71 -10.70
CA ASN A 408 21.59 -2.68 -10.65
C ASN A 408 22.20 -1.27 -10.47
N GLN A 409 21.39 -0.26 -10.11
CA GLN A 409 21.83 1.12 -9.90
C GLN A 409 21.70 1.53 -8.44
N TYR A 410 22.49 2.52 -8.05
CA TYR A 410 22.34 3.22 -6.78
C TYR A 410 22.39 4.74 -6.99
N ALA A 411 21.74 5.47 -6.09
CA ALA A 411 21.83 6.91 -5.94
C ALA A 411 22.46 7.24 -4.59
N LEU A 412 23.38 8.22 -4.58
CA LEU A 412 23.81 8.89 -3.36
C LEU A 412 23.13 10.25 -3.32
N ILE A 413 22.43 10.55 -2.24
CA ILE A 413 21.65 11.78 -2.08
C ILE A 413 22.05 12.52 -0.82
N ASN A 414 21.77 13.82 -0.78
CA ASN A 414 21.61 14.53 0.48
C ASN A 414 20.12 14.74 0.75
N TYR A 415 19.60 14.22 1.87
CA TYR A 415 18.17 14.26 2.16
C TYR A 415 17.74 15.51 2.96
N ASN A 416 18.65 16.19 3.65
CA ASN A 416 18.35 17.44 4.38
C ASN A 416 18.37 18.68 3.48
N ASN A 417 19.30 18.73 2.52
CA ASN A 417 19.27 19.68 1.41
C ASN A 417 19.00 18.88 0.13
N PRO A 418 17.74 18.59 -0.22
CA PRO A 418 17.38 17.61 -1.24
C PRO A 418 18.12 17.83 -2.56
N ASN A 419 19.18 17.04 -2.78
CA ASN A 419 19.91 17.02 -4.03
C ASN A 419 20.54 15.66 -4.29
N ARG A 420 20.73 15.35 -5.57
CA ARG A 420 21.43 14.15 -6.03
C ARG A 420 22.93 14.42 -6.08
N ILE A 421 23.71 13.60 -5.38
CA ILE A 421 25.18 13.61 -5.42
C ILE A 421 25.66 12.72 -6.58
N ALA A 422 25.12 11.50 -6.72
CA ALA A 422 25.47 10.58 -7.79
C ALA A 422 24.33 9.62 -8.14
N ILE A 423 24.29 9.12 -9.39
CA ILE A 423 23.59 7.90 -9.80
C ILE A 423 24.57 7.08 -10.64
N ARG A 424 24.80 5.82 -10.26
CA ARG A 424 25.80 4.91 -10.87
C ARG A 424 25.34 3.47 -10.79
N ARG A 425 26.05 2.56 -11.46
CA ARG A 425 25.87 1.12 -11.21
C ARG A 425 26.37 0.75 -9.83
N ILE A 426 25.76 -0.24 -9.20
CA ILE A 426 26.19 -0.74 -7.87
C ILE A 426 27.69 -1.06 -7.87
N THR A 427 28.16 -1.81 -8.86
CA THR A 427 29.57 -2.24 -8.97
C THR A 427 30.57 -1.12 -9.24
N GLU A 428 30.11 0.09 -9.59
CA GLU A 428 30.97 1.27 -9.76
C GLU A 428 31.22 2.01 -8.44
N GLY A 429 30.29 1.89 -7.48
CA GLY A 429 30.43 2.47 -6.14
C GLY A 429 30.81 1.45 -5.06
N PHE A 430 30.48 0.18 -5.29
CA PHE A 430 30.71 -0.93 -4.38
C PHE A 430 31.41 -2.06 -5.15
N ALA A 431 32.72 -1.93 -5.32
CA ALA A 431 33.49 -2.85 -6.16
C ALA A 431 33.49 -4.28 -5.61
N SER A 432 33.35 -4.43 -4.28
CA SER A 432 33.31 -5.74 -3.62
C SER A 432 32.04 -6.54 -3.92
N LEU A 433 30.98 -5.90 -4.41
CA LEU A 433 29.71 -6.56 -4.75
C LEU A 433 29.70 -7.17 -6.15
N LYS A 434 30.74 -6.94 -6.96
CA LYS A 434 30.89 -7.53 -8.28
C LYS A 434 30.95 -9.06 -8.20
N ASP A 435 30.31 -9.74 -9.14
CA ASP A 435 30.24 -11.21 -9.21
C ASP A 435 29.54 -11.84 -7.98
N THR A 436 28.73 -11.05 -7.25
CA THR A 436 27.87 -11.52 -6.15
C THR A 436 26.39 -11.41 -6.53
N ILE A 437 25.51 -12.01 -5.72
CA ILE A 437 24.06 -11.87 -5.89
C ILE A 437 23.59 -10.40 -5.80
N PHE A 438 24.34 -9.52 -5.14
CA PHE A 438 23.97 -8.12 -4.92
C PHE A 438 24.28 -7.19 -6.11
N GLU A 439 25.07 -7.64 -7.09
CA GLU A 439 25.40 -6.84 -8.29
C GLU A 439 24.14 -6.44 -9.08
N SER A 440 23.13 -7.32 -9.10
CA SER A 440 21.88 -7.10 -9.84
C SER A 440 20.78 -6.40 -9.02
N GLY A 441 21.07 -6.05 -7.77
CA GLY A 441 20.16 -5.33 -6.88
C GLY A 441 20.11 -5.91 -5.47
N ILE A 442 19.52 -5.13 -4.56
CA ILE A 442 19.46 -5.36 -3.11
C ILE A 442 17.99 -5.18 -2.69
N GLU A 443 17.46 -6.07 -1.85
CA GLU A 443 16.03 -6.08 -1.45
C GLU A 443 15.77 -5.37 -0.13
N ALA A 444 16.76 -5.29 0.75
CA ALA A 444 16.72 -4.44 1.93
C ALA A 444 18.14 -4.11 2.37
N ALA A 445 18.32 -2.98 3.06
CA ALA A 445 19.59 -2.62 3.64
C ALA A 445 19.40 -1.79 4.90
N PHE A 446 20.38 -1.79 5.80
CA PHE A 446 20.48 -0.78 6.85
C PHE A 446 21.94 -0.56 7.28
N ALA A 447 22.25 0.63 7.80
CA ALA A 447 23.57 0.95 8.31
C ALA A 447 23.77 0.34 9.70
N SER A 448 24.94 -0.22 9.99
CA SER A 448 25.30 -0.64 11.35
C SER A 448 25.56 0.59 12.23
N HIS A 449 25.49 0.41 13.55
CA HIS A 449 26.04 1.33 14.55
C HIS A 449 27.57 1.38 14.53
N ASN A 450 28.23 0.37 13.96
CA ASN A 450 29.64 0.43 13.65
C ASN A 450 29.86 1.37 12.45
N THR A 451 30.91 2.18 12.54
CA THR A 451 31.25 3.15 11.49
C THR A 451 31.51 2.45 10.17
N ASP A 452 30.96 3.00 9.09
CA ASP A 452 31.17 2.54 7.71
C ASP A 452 30.76 1.08 7.46
N GLU A 453 29.89 0.51 8.30
CA GLU A 453 29.34 -0.83 8.11
C GLU A 453 27.87 -0.78 7.69
N ALA A 454 27.45 -1.66 6.79
CA ALA A 454 26.05 -1.80 6.39
C ALA A 454 25.71 -3.28 6.11
N TYR A 455 24.47 -3.65 6.41
CA TYR A 455 23.91 -4.96 6.08
C TYR A 455 23.08 -4.84 4.81
N LEU A 456 23.31 -5.74 3.85
CA LEU A 456 22.57 -5.87 2.61
C LEU A 456 21.86 -7.22 2.58
N PHE A 457 20.59 -7.25 2.20
CA PHE A 457 19.76 -8.45 2.16
C PHE A 457 19.25 -8.70 0.75
N LYS A 458 19.19 -9.99 0.39
CA LYS A 458 18.61 -10.46 -0.86
C LYS A 458 18.27 -11.93 -0.73
N GLU A 459 17.01 -12.28 -1.01
CA GLU A 459 16.48 -13.62 -0.83
C GLU A 459 16.76 -14.11 0.60
N ASP A 460 17.34 -15.31 0.75
CA ASP A 460 17.70 -15.91 2.03
C ASP A 460 19.15 -15.59 2.47
N CYS A 461 19.80 -14.64 1.78
CA CYS A 461 21.20 -14.26 1.97
C CYS A 461 21.35 -12.82 2.46
N TYR A 462 22.46 -12.57 3.16
CA TYR A 462 22.90 -11.24 3.52
C TYR A 462 24.42 -11.07 3.37
N ALA A 463 24.85 -9.82 3.23
CA ALA A 463 26.25 -9.41 3.31
C ALA A 463 26.40 -8.29 4.33
N LEU A 464 27.40 -8.40 5.20
CA LEU A 464 27.90 -7.27 5.99
C LEU A 464 29.05 -6.65 5.19
N ILE A 465 28.94 -5.38 4.84
CA ILE A 465 29.99 -4.66 4.11
C ILE A 465 30.65 -3.63 5.02
N ASN A 466 31.93 -3.39 4.80
CA ASN A 466 32.55 -2.12 5.14
C ASN A 466 32.57 -1.27 3.85
N TYR A 467 31.76 -0.21 3.79
CA TYR A 467 31.66 0.64 2.62
C TYR A 467 32.63 1.82 2.74
N ALA A 468 33.13 2.31 1.61
CA ALA A 468 34.20 3.30 1.60
C ALA A 468 33.76 4.59 0.87
N PRO A 469 33.09 5.55 1.58
CA PRO A 469 32.56 6.76 0.96
C PRO A 469 33.57 7.50 0.09
N GLY A 470 33.21 7.77 -1.18
CA GLY A 470 34.05 8.49 -2.12
C GLY A 470 35.21 7.69 -2.74
N THR A 471 35.36 6.41 -2.41
CA THR A 471 36.36 5.49 -2.98
C THR A 471 35.72 4.18 -3.41
N THR A 472 36.51 3.19 -3.84
CA THR A 472 36.05 1.83 -4.19
C THR A 472 36.80 0.77 -3.37
N ASP A 473 37.30 1.15 -2.21
CA ASP A 473 38.06 0.27 -1.29
C ASP A 473 37.12 -0.50 -0.34
N ASP A 474 35.83 -0.60 -0.69
CA ASP A 474 34.83 -1.35 0.05
C ASP A 474 35.12 -2.85 0.02
N TYR A 475 34.69 -3.58 1.06
CA TYR A 475 34.85 -5.03 1.14
C TYR A 475 33.73 -5.70 1.93
N ILE A 476 33.46 -6.98 1.61
CA ILE A 476 32.49 -7.81 2.33
C ILE A 476 33.16 -8.45 3.55
N ILE A 477 32.65 -8.16 4.74
CA ILE A 477 33.12 -8.72 6.01
C ILE A 477 32.61 -10.15 6.15
N GLY A 478 33.53 -11.12 6.01
CA GLY A 478 33.22 -12.54 6.23
C GLY A 478 32.38 -13.20 5.12
N GLY A 479 32.30 -12.57 3.95
CA GLY A 479 31.59 -13.09 2.77
C GLY A 479 30.07 -13.03 2.86
N VAL A 480 29.40 -13.47 1.78
CA VAL A 480 27.94 -13.61 1.73
C VAL A 480 27.52 -14.83 2.56
N LYS A 481 26.49 -14.65 3.40
CA LYS A 481 26.03 -15.66 4.36
C LYS A 481 24.51 -15.84 4.27
N LYS A 482 24.03 -17.00 4.71
CA LYS A 482 22.58 -17.22 4.91
C LYS A 482 22.11 -16.44 6.13
N ILE A 483 20.90 -15.90 6.06
CA ILE A 483 20.29 -15.10 7.13
C ILE A 483 20.09 -15.95 8.39
N LEU A 484 19.28 -17.00 8.33
CA LEU A 484 18.82 -17.73 9.52
C LEU A 484 19.94 -18.34 10.39
N PRO A 485 21.02 -18.92 9.82
CA PRO A 485 22.12 -19.43 10.65
C PRO A 485 22.92 -18.36 11.39
N ASN A 486 22.84 -17.10 10.96
CA ASN A 486 23.60 -15.98 11.54
C ASN A 486 22.70 -14.98 12.29
N TRP A 487 21.39 -15.12 12.15
CA TRP A 487 20.36 -14.37 12.87
C TRP A 487 19.36 -15.36 13.49
N PRO A 488 19.81 -16.25 14.41
CA PRO A 488 19.00 -17.33 14.97
C PRO A 488 17.69 -16.86 15.62
N SER A 489 17.59 -15.62 16.11
CA SER A 489 16.34 -15.14 16.70
C SER A 489 15.18 -15.04 15.69
N LEU A 490 15.50 -15.02 14.40
CA LEU A 490 14.55 -14.86 13.29
C LEU A 490 14.09 -16.19 12.69
N SER A 491 14.66 -17.33 13.12
CA SER A 491 14.32 -18.64 12.56
C SER A 491 12.89 -19.10 12.81
N GLY A 492 12.23 -18.57 13.84
CA GLY A 492 10.81 -18.83 14.14
C GLY A 492 9.84 -17.82 13.51
N ILE A 493 10.38 -16.77 12.88
CA ILE A 493 9.60 -15.70 12.25
C ILE A 493 9.66 -15.85 10.74
N TRP A 494 10.80 -16.29 10.20
CA TRP A 494 11.04 -16.38 8.76
C TRP A 494 11.16 -17.82 8.26
N PRO A 495 10.67 -18.07 7.03
CA PRO A 495 9.95 -17.14 6.14
C PRO A 495 8.50 -16.87 6.56
N ARG A 496 7.89 -15.75 6.13
CA ARG A 496 6.47 -15.45 6.37
C ARG A 496 5.58 -15.69 5.17
N GLU A 497 4.41 -16.23 5.46
CA GLU A 497 3.29 -16.34 4.51
C GLU A 497 2.69 -14.95 4.20
N ASP A 498 2.32 -14.75 2.94
CA ASP A 498 1.62 -13.56 2.45
C ASP A 498 0.09 -13.75 2.56
N CYS A 499 -0.40 -13.95 3.79
CA CYS A 499 -1.82 -14.19 4.07
C CYS A 499 -2.55 -12.91 4.49
N GLY A 500 -3.58 -12.50 3.73
CA GLY A 500 -4.44 -11.36 4.07
C GLY A 500 -5.48 -11.71 5.14
N LEU A 501 -5.84 -10.71 5.96
CA LEU A 501 -6.99 -10.77 6.87
C LEU A 501 -8.14 -9.95 6.33
N ASP A 502 -9.36 -10.39 6.62
CA ASP A 502 -10.55 -9.67 6.24
C ASP A 502 -10.67 -8.32 6.96
N VAL A 503 -10.43 -8.23 8.26
CA VAL A 503 -10.57 -7.01 9.06
C VAL A 503 -9.41 -6.94 10.05
N HIS A 504 -8.93 -5.73 10.30
CA HIS A 504 -7.96 -5.47 11.36
C HIS A 504 -8.71 -4.78 12.50
N ASP A 505 -9.10 -5.54 13.53
CA ASP A 505 -9.68 -4.92 14.73
C ASP A 505 -8.58 -4.17 15.46
N HIS A 506 -8.56 -2.85 15.27
CA HIS A 506 -7.71 -1.98 16.08
C HIS A 506 -8.17 -2.10 17.54
N THR A 507 -7.22 -2.25 18.45
CA THR A 507 -7.48 -2.37 19.90
C THR A 507 -8.21 -1.15 20.49
N GLN A 508 -8.34 -0.07 19.72
CA GLN A 508 -9.30 1.00 19.94
C GLN A 508 -9.91 1.40 18.58
N PRO A 509 -11.24 1.38 18.43
CA PRO A 509 -11.91 2.05 17.33
C PRO A 509 -11.50 3.51 17.37
N ASP A 510 -10.93 4.02 16.29
CA ASP A 510 -10.65 5.44 16.16
C ASP A 510 -11.87 6.06 15.47
N PRO A 511 -12.82 6.63 16.23
CA PRO A 511 -14.05 7.17 15.63
C PRO A 511 -13.77 8.28 14.62
N ASP A 512 -12.59 8.92 14.68
CA ASP A 512 -12.18 10.00 13.80
C ASP A 512 -11.60 9.48 12.46
N ARG A 513 -11.17 8.21 12.40
CA ARG A 513 -10.56 7.57 11.20
C ARG A 513 -11.36 6.42 10.60
N ASP A 514 -12.07 5.65 11.42
CA ASP A 514 -12.88 4.52 10.95
C ASP A 514 -14.22 4.97 10.33
N GLN A 515 -14.47 6.28 10.39
CA GLN A 515 -15.69 6.92 9.91
C GLN A 515 -15.35 8.11 9.02
N ASP A 516 -16.40 8.75 8.59
CA ASP A 516 -16.48 9.38 7.29
C ASP A 516 -16.93 10.85 7.50
N GLU A 517 -16.82 11.33 8.75
CA GLU A 517 -17.24 12.65 9.20
C GLU A 517 -16.12 13.68 9.02
N LEU A 518 -16.48 14.81 8.39
CA LEU A 518 -15.62 16.00 8.36
C LEU A 518 -15.54 16.58 9.77
N HIS A 519 -14.33 16.75 10.30
CA HIS A 519 -14.14 17.66 11.41
C HIS A 519 -14.33 19.10 10.91
N GLU A 520 -15.45 19.73 11.29
CA GLU A 520 -15.45 21.19 11.43
C GLU A 520 -14.43 21.52 12.51
N GLN A 521 -13.23 21.97 12.12
CA GLN A 521 -12.37 22.71 13.03
C GLN A 521 -13.15 23.97 13.43
N THR A 522 -13.86 23.91 14.55
CA THR A 522 -14.41 25.10 15.17
C THR A 522 -13.22 25.94 15.62
N GLU A 523 -12.82 26.91 14.81
CA GLU A 523 -11.99 28.00 15.28
C GLU A 523 -12.72 28.64 16.48
N PRO A 524 -12.04 28.86 17.61
CA PRO A 524 -12.64 29.58 18.72
C PRO A 524 -12.91 31.00 18.25
N ASN A 525 -14.19 31.33 18.04
CA ASN A 525 -14.65 32.66 17.68
C ASN A 525 -14.07 33.68 18.69
N PRO A 526 -13.14 34.57 18.27
CA PRO A 526 -12.48 35.49 19.20
C PRO A 526 -13.36 36.67 19.62
N TYR A 527 -14.65 36.66 19.24
CA TYR A 527 -15.62 37.68 19.58
C TYR A 527 -16.82 37.10 20.33
N ARG A 528 -16.57 36.48 21.49
CA ARG A 528 -17.55 36.49 22.58
C ARG A 528 -17.00 37.37 23.70
N GLY A 529 -16.98 38.67 23.40
CA GLY A 529 -16.80 39.71 24.39
C GLY A 529 -17.93 39.62 25.42
N HIS A 530 -17.53 39.82 26.67
CA HIS A 530 -18.40 40.18 27.78
C HIS A 530 -19.42 41.22 27.34
N ASP A 531 -20.69 40.97 27.60
CA ASP A 531 -21.64 42.03 27.94
C ASP A 531 -22.69 41.47 28.91
N GLU A 532 -23.09 42.37 29.81
CA GLU A 532 -23.70 42.19 31.11
C GLU A 532 -25.18 41.78 31.06
N LEU A 533 -25.59 40.93 32.01
CA LEU A 533 -26.49 41.28 33.14
C LEU A 533 -26.58 40.13 34.16
#